data_AF-A0A840VVD2-F1
#
_entry.id   AF-A0A840VVD2-F1
#
_cell.length_a   1.000
_cell.length_b   1.000
_cell.length_c   1.000
_cell.angle_alpha   90.00
_cell.angle_beta   90.00
_cell.angle_gamma   90.00
#
_symmetry.space_group_name_H-M   'P 1'
#
loop_
_entity.id
_entity.type
_entity.pdbx_description
1 polymer ?
#
loop_
_entity_poly.entity_id
_entity_poly.type
_entity_poly.pdbx_seq_one_letter_code
_entity_poly.pdbx_strand_id
1 'polypeptide(L)'
;MKQIVEIVPARAGWYARWQLAPEVTRCYPVSLWALLEEADGTGREVIGMDCIGQWPGADDNEAGGQFVRYLYQTPDSGEPEDVDSTPTGELRENGPRLQPMTAP
;
A
#
# COMPACT_ATOMS: atom_id res chain seq x y z
N MET A 1 -4.25 2.66 20.19
CA MET A 1 -4.35 3.07 18.78
C MET A 1 -2.94 3.24 18.27
N LYS A 2 -2.65 2.70 17.07
CA LYS A 2 -1.35 2.87 16.43
C LYS A 2 -1.18 4.30 15.92
N GLN A 3 0.05 4.79 15.89
CA GLN A 3 0.41 6.09 15.36
C GLN A 3 1.45 5.93 14.25
N ILE A 4 1.34 6.72 13.19
CA ILE A 4 2.37 6.79 12.15
C ILE A 4 3.54 7.60 12.71
N VAL A 5 4.73 6.99 12.78
CA VAL A 5 5.94 7.65 13.27
C VAL A 5 6.90 8.02 12.14
N GLU A 6 6.84 7.32 11.00
CA GLU A 6 7.66 7.61 9.83
C GLU A 6 6.93 7.21 8.54
N ILE A 7 7.14 7.96 7.47
CA ILE A 7 6.72 7.62 6.10
C ILE A 7 7.91 7.80 5.19
N VAL A 8 8.22 6.78 4.39
CA VAL A 8 9.27 6.83 3.36
C VAL A 8 8.73 6.35 2.01
N PRO A 9 9.20 6.91 0.88
CA PRO A 9 8.83 6.39 -0.43
C PRO A 9 9.32 4.95 -0.60
N ALA A 10 8.50 4.10 -1.20
CA ALA A 10 8.92 2.77 -1.58
C ALA A 10 9.81 2.84 -2.82
N ARG A 11 10.92 2.09 -2.80
CA ARG A 11 11.73 1.88 -4.00
C ARG A 11 10.92 1.10 -5.03
N ALA A 12 11.14 1.39 -6.31
CA ALA A 12 10.56 0.61 -7.40
C ALA A 12 10.88 -0.89 -7.26
N GLY A 13 9.91 -1.73 -7.63
CA GLY A 13 10.02 -3.19 -7.53
C GLY A 13 9.27 -3.81 -6.34
N TRP A 14 8.72 -3.01 -5.42
CA TRP A 14 7.84 -3.51 -4.37
C TRP A 14 6.38 -3.50 -4.81
N TYR A 15 5.67 -4.60 -4.51
CA TYR A 15 4.26 -4.80 -4.81
C TYR A 15 3.52 -5.35 -3.60
N ALA A 16 2.30 -4.87 -3.36
CA ALA A 16 1.35 -5.50 -2.47
C ALA A 16 0.50 -6.49 -3.28
N ARG A 17 0.50 -7.76 -2.89
CA ARG A 17 -0.31 -8.79 -3.53
C ARG A 17 -1.56 -9.05 -2.71
N TRP A 18 -2.69 -8.93 -3.37
CA TRP A 18 -4.01 -9.17 -2.82
C TRP A 18 -4.66 -10.36 -3.51
N GLN A 19 -5.46 -11.11 -2.77
CA GLN A 19 -6.34 -12.16 -3.29
C GLN A 19 -7.74 -11.59 -3.40
N LEU A 20 -8.30 -11.55 -4.61
CA LEU A 20 -9.63 -11.01 -4.90
C LEU A 20 -10.70 -12.12 -4.98
N ALA A 21 -10.27 -13.34 -5.31
CA ALA A 21 -11.04 -14.57 -5.28
C ALA A 21 -10.09 -15.75 -5.01
N PRO A 22 -10.56 -16.96 -4.68
CA PRO A 22 -9.68 -18.06 -4.26
C PRO A 22 -8.51 -18.37 -5.23
N GLU A 23 -8.72 -18.24 -6.54
CA GLU A 23 -7.69 -18.46 -7.57
C GLU A 23 -7.22 -17.18 -8.26
N VAL A 24 -7.66 -16.00 -7.80
CA VAL A 24 -7.37 -14.71 -8.43
C VAL A 24 -6.58 -13.83 -7.48
N THR A 25 -5.33 -13.56 -7.83
CA THR A 25 -4.49 -12.56 -7.17
C THR A 25 -4.24 -11.37 -8.07
N ARG A 26 -3.93 -10.24 -7.46
CA ARG A 26 -3.53 -9.02 -8.14
C ARG A 26 -2.42 -8.32 -7.36
N CYS A 27 -1.42 -7.82 -8.07
CA CYS A 27 -0.34 -7.01 -7.54
C CYS A 27 -0.58 -5.54 -7.84
N TYR A 28 -0.35 -4.70 -6.83
CA TYR A 28 -0.30 -3.25 -6.98
C TYR A 28 1.07 -2.74 -6.52
N PRO A 29 1.75 -1.84 -7.27
CA PRO A 29 2.98 -1.22 -6.81
C PRO A 29 2.82 -0.58 -5.43
N VAL A 30 3.80 -0.78 -4.55
CA VAL A 30 3.87 -0.06 -3.26
C VAL A 30 4.41 1.34 -3.52
N SER A 31 3.68 2.36 -3.07
CA SER A 31 4.06 3.78 -3.20
C SER A 31 4.89 4.27 -2.01
N LEU A 32 4.55 3.82 -0.80
CA LEU A 32 5.23 4.23 0.43
C LEU A 32 5.23 3.12 1.48
N TRP A 33 6.18 3.23 2.41
CA TRP A 33 6.23 2.47 3.64
C TRP A 33 5.92 3.41 4.81
N ALA A 34 5.09 2.96 5.74
CA ALA A 34 4.85 3.64 7.00
C ALA A 34 5.32 2.76 8.16
N LEU A 35 6.05 3.37 9.09
CA LEU A 35 6.33 2.78 10.40
C LEU A 35 5.20 3.20 11.35
N LEU A 36 4.53 2.20 11.90
CA LEU A 36 3.51 2.36 12.93
C LEU A 36 4.10 1.98 14.29
N GLU A 37 3.73 2.73 15.32
CA GLU A 37 4.06 2.41 16.71
C GLU A 37 2.77 2.34 17.54
N GLU A 38 2.69 1.37 18.45
CA GLU A 38 1.63 1.35 19.47
C GLU A 38 1.77 2.57 20.38
N ALA A 39 0.65 3.16 20.79
CA ALA A 39 0.67 4.36 21.65
C ALA A 39 1.36 4.14 23.01
N ASP A 40 1.51 2.89 23.45
CA ASP A 40 2.24 2.53 24.67
C ASP A 40 3.74 2.23 24.43
N GLY A 41 4.21 2.36 23.19
CA GLY A 41 5.60 2.14 22.78
C GLY A 41 6.02 0.67 22.75
N THR A 42 5.09 -0.28 22.92
CA THR A 42 5.42 -1.70 23.10
C THR A 42 5.63 -2.46 21.79
N GLY A 43 5.18 -1.90 20.65
CA GLY A 43 5.20 -2.57 19.36
C GLY A 43 5.42 -1.61 18.20
N ARG A 44 6.19 -2.06 17.21
CA ARG A 44 6.43 -1.38 15.94
C ARG A 44 6.12 -2.29 14.76
N GLU A 45 5.48 -1.74 13.74
CA GLU A 45 5.08 -2.45 12.53
C GLU A 45 5.39 -1.61 11.29
N VAL A 46 5.87 -2.24 10.22
CA VAL A 46 6.05 -1.59 8.92
C VAL A 46 4.95 -2.05 7.98
N ILE A 47 4.20 -1.11 7.44
CA ILE A 47 3.15 -1.36 6.45
C ILE A 47 3.47 -0.65 5.14
N GLY A 48 3.20 -1.31 4.01
CA GLY A 48 3.30 -0.74 2.68
C GLY A 48 1.92 -0.34 2.19
N MET A 49 1.80 0.90 1.71
CA MET A 49 0.60 1.37 1.03
C MET A 49 0.79 1.25 -0.47
N ASP A 50 -0.15 0.60 -1.13
CA ASP A 50 -0.13 0.45 -2.58
C ASP A 50 -0.61 1.71 -3.32
N CYS A 51 -0.44 1.69 -4.64
CA CYS A 51 -0.70 2.84 -5.52
C CYS A 51 -2.18 3.28 -5.57
N ILE A 52 -3.09 2.48 -5.04
CA ILE A 52 -4.52 2.80 -4.92
C ILE A 52 -4.91 3.16 -3.49
N GLY A 53 -3.94 3.22 -2.57
CA GLY A 53 -4.12 3.66 -1.19
C GLY A 53 -4.57 2.56 -0.23
N GLN A 54 -4.52 1.28 -0.64
CA GLN A 54 -4.84 0.15 0.21
C GLN A 54 -3.61 -0.31 1.02
N TRP A 55 -3.85 -0.84 2.20
CA TRP A 55 -2.81 -1.36 3.10
C TRP A 55 -3.39 -2.43 4.05
N PRO A 56 -2.57 -3.38 4.57
CA PRO A 56 -3.11 -4.50 5.34
C PRO A 56 -3.80 -4.07 6.63
N GLY A 57 -5.09 -4.43 6.77
CA GLY A 57 -5.88 -4.11 7.96
C GLY A 57 -6.61 -2.76 7.90
N ALA A 58 -6.58 -2.04 6.77
CA ALA A 58 -7.44 -0.87 6.58
C ALA A 58 -8.91 -1.28 6.41
N ASP A 59 -9.79 -0.60 7.15
CA ASP A 59 -11.24 -0.80 7.06
C ASP A 59 -11.83 -0.31 5.73
N ASP A 60 -11.12 0.59 5.03
CA ASP A 60 -11.55 1.24 3.78
C ASP A 60 -10.91 0.63 2.53
N ASN A 61 -10.30 -0.55 2.66
CA ASN A 61 -9.84 -1.33 1.52
C ASN A 61 -11.02 -1.78 0.64
N GLU A 62 -10.70 -2.15 -0.61
CA GLU A 62 -11.68 -2.72 -1.52
C GLU A 62 -12.29 -3.99 -0.92
N ALA A 63 -13.62 -4.05 -0.89
CA ALA A 63 -14.34 -5.15 -0.26
C ALA A 63 -14.03 -6.48 -0.95
N GLY A 64 -13.73 -7.51 -0.15
CA GLY A 64 -13.44 -8.86 -0.64
C GLY A 64 -11.96 -9.11 -0.98
N GLY A 65 -11.12 -8.07 -1.02
CA GLY A 65 -9.67 -8.24 -1.13
C GLY A 65 -9.06 -8.74 0.18
N GLN A 66 -8.22 -9.77 0.10
CA GLN A 66 -7.42 -10.24 1.23
C GLN A 66 -5.94 -10.01 0.96
N PHE A 67 -5.24 -9.35 1.89
CA PHE A 67 -3.81 -9.15 1.75
C PHE A 67 -3.09 -10.50 1.85
N VAL A 68 -2.20 -10.78 0.89
CA VAL A 68 -1.42 -12.03 0.86
C VAL A 68 0.00 -11.78 1.35
N ARG A 69 0.72 -10.87 0.67
CA ARG A 69 2.12 -10.57 0.97
C ARG A 69 2.61 -9.32 0.23
N TYR A 70 3.71 -8.77 0.71
CA TYR A 70 4.57 -7.94 -0.11
C TYR A 70 5.46 -8.82 -1.00
N LEU A 71 5.66 -8.41 -2.23
CA LEU A 71 6.53 -9.06 -3.21
C LEU A 71 7.56 -8.04 -3.68
N TYR A 72 8.84 -8.44 -3.66
CA TYR A 72 9.90 -7.66 -4.28
C TYR A 72 10.33 -8.33 -5.58
N GLN A 73 10.26 -7.60 -6.69
CA GLN A 73 10.89 -7.94 -7.96
C GLN A 73 11.88 -6.83 -8.31
N THR A 74 13.08 -7.21 -8.70
CA THR A 74 14.06 -6.22 -9.12
C THR A 74 13.60 -5.57 -10.43
N PRO A 75 13.87 -4.28 -10.68
CA PRO A 75 13.41 -3.60 -11.89
C PRO A 75 13.85 -4.27 -13.21
N ASP A 76 14.95 -5.00 -13.20
CA ASP A 76 15.48 -5.79 -14.32
C ASP A 76 14.74 -7.13 -14.54
N SER A 77 14.01 -7.63 -13.54
CA SER A 77 13.20 -8.87 -13.65
C SER A 77 11.84 -8.64 -14.32
N GLY A 78 11.46 -7.39 -14.56
CA GLY A 78 10.12 -7.03 -15.04
C GLY A 78 9.09 -6.91 -13.90
N GLU A 79 7.82 -6.80 -14.28
CA GLU A 79 6.70 -6.70 -13.36
C GLU A 79 6.08 -8.09 -13.09
N PRO A 80 5.49 -8.33 -11.90
CA PRO A 80 4.68 -9.53 -11.66
C PRO A 80 3.58 -9.71 -12.72
N GLU A 81 3.33 -10.97 -13.12
CA GLU A 81 2.34 -11.32 -14.15
C GLU A 81 0.92 -10.82 -13.85
N ASP A 82 0.59 -10.68 -12.57
CA ASP A 82 -0.70 -10.22 -12.07
C ASP A 82 -0.70 -8.76 -11.62
N VAL A 83 0.28 -7.96 -12.06
CA VAL A 83 0.19 -6.50 -11.93
C VAL A 83 -0.97 -5.98 -12.76
N ASP A 84 -1.88 -5.27 -12.10
CA ASP A 84 -2.86 -4.48 -12.83
C ASP A 84 -2.23 -3.13 -13.20
N SER A 85 -2.05 -2.91 -14.50
CA SER A 85 -1.55 -1.64 -15.03
C SER A 85 -2.56 -0.51 -14.91
N THR A 86 -3.82 -0.81 -14.57
CA THR A 86 -4.90 0.18 -14.48
C THR A 86 -5.39 0.25 -13.04
N PRO A 87 -5.17 1.36 -12.31
CA PRO A 87 -5.85 1.56 -11.04
C PRO A 87 -7.34 1.67 -11.33
N THR A 88 -8.06 0.57 -11.14
CA THR A 88 -9.52 0.49 -11.33
C THR A 88 -10.27 1.10 -10.13
N GLY A 89 -9.54 1.49 -9.07
CA GLY A 89 -10.12 2.24 -7.96
C GLY A 89 -10.43 3.68 -8.37
N GLU A 90 -11.68 4.10 -8.18
CA GLU A 90 -12.02 5.53 -8.18
C GLU A 90 -11.08 6.25 -7.20
N LEU A 91 -10.42 7.31 -7.67
CA LEU A 91 -9.58 8.16 -6.83
C LEU A 91 -10.42 8.56 -5.59
N ARG A 92 -9.95 8.25 -4.38
CA ARG A 92 -10.67 8.63 -3.14
C ARG A 92 -10.95 10.14 -3.14
N GLU A 93 -12.16 10.55 -3.53
CA GLU A 93 -12.52 11.97 -3.66
C GLU A 93 -12.60 12.66 -2.28
N ASN A 94 -12.87 11.89 -1.23
CA ASN A 94 -13.17 12.37 0.12
C ASN A 94 -12.03 12.15 1.13
N GLY A 95 -10.84 11.71 0.68
CA GLY A 95 -9.67 11.63 1.56
C GLY A 95 -9.13 13.03 1.88
N PRO A 96 -8.50 13.26 3.05
CA PRO A 96 -7.85 14.52 3.34
C PRO A 96 -6.74 14.77 2.30
N ARG A 97 -6.99 15.68 1.35
CA ARG A 97 -5.96 16.14 0.42
C ARG A 97 -4.92 16.91 1.23
N LEU A 98 -3.69 16.40 1.29
CA LEU A 98 -2.54 17.20 1.68
C LEU A 98 -2.46 18.37 0.68
N GLN A 99 -2.77 19.58 1.13
CA GLN A 99 -2.60 20.76 0.29
C GLN A 99 -1.12 20.85 -0.10
N PRO A 100 -0.80 21.19 -1.36
CA PRO A 100 0.57 21.46 -1.75
C PRO A 100 1.14 22.51 -0.79
N MET A 101 2.18 22.15 -0.03
CA MET A 101 2.99 23.13 0.67
C MET A 101 3.64 24.02 -0.39
N THR A 102 3.17 25.26 -0.52
CA THR A 102 3.91 26.29 -1.22
C THR A 102 5.22 26.49 -0.48
N ALA A 103 6.34 26.12 -1.10
CA ALA A 103 7.66 26.42 -0.54
C ALA A 103 7.83 27.95 -0.39
N PRO A 104 8.45 28.42 0.71
CA PRO A 104 8.76 29.84 0.88
C PRO A 104 9.82 30.34 -0.11
#